data_AF-A0A6J1LBV3-F1
#
_entry.id   AF-A0A6J1LBV3-F1
#
_cell.length_a   1.000
_cell.length_b   1.000
_cell.length_c   1.000
_cell.angle_alpha   90.00
_cell.angle_beta   90.00
_cell.angle_gamma   90.00
#
_symmetry.space_group_name_H-M   'P 1'
#
loop_
_entity.id
_entity.type
_entity.pdbx_description
1 polymer ?
#
loop_
_entity_poly.entity_id
_entity_poly.type
_entity_poly.pdbx_seq_one_letter_code
_entity_poly.pdbx_strand_id
1 'polypeptide(L)'
;MPQGLKLSEIKANISNVIENLKFLEAASNASANDFDLEQSAQLERHTTNLLAKLTEMPCEKLARTQLKRKQRRQKAKQKAKLQMKLNRSTPISVKVAISSPPTTLTCEARLKAPKQAEHITLKKHHDASNMLHTLDLLERLYRARGGKGELSEKLTRMRTVWRRVQQESINVINQEVPTNCEAQWSKTIFGSSAMPSRQEYLKGRNTQEFVERRAIWDSYISSGKVGSSIPHGWVLPREMPSAEWAKYKCE
;
A
#
# COMPACT_ATOMS: atom_id res chain seq x y z
N MET A 1 22.67 -21.67 -25.61
CA MET A 1 21.75 -21.11 -24.59
C MET A 1 22.46 -21.17 -23.24
N PRO A 2 22.91 -20.05 -22.64
CA PRO A 2 23.62 -20.12 -21.38
C PRO A 2 22.67 -20.60 -20.29
N GLN A 3 23.01 -21.72 -19.64
CA GLN A 3 22.28 -22.28 -18.52
C GLN A 3 22.21 -21.22 -17.42
N GLY A 4 21.02 -20.66 -17.19
CA GLY A 4 20.83 -19.70 -16.11
C GLY A 4 20.98 -20.42 -14.77
N LEU A 5 22.08 -20.14 -14.06
CA LEU A 5 22.30 -20.57 -12.67
C LEU A 5 21.02 -20.30 -11.86
N LYS A 6 20.44 -21.37 -11.30
CA LYS A 6 19.16 -21.27 -10.61
C LYS A 6 19.42 -20.66 -9.24
N LEU A 7 18.59 -19.70 -8.82
CA LEU A 7 18.68 -19.10 -7.48
C LEU A 7 18.74 -20.14 -6.34
N SER A 8 18.11 -21.30 -6.56
CA SER A 8 18.13 -22.44 -5.64
C SER A 8 19.54 -23.01 -5.45
N GLU A 9 20.33 -23.06 -6.51
CA GLU A 9 21.71 -23.56 -6.51
C GLU A 9 22.63 -22.60 -5.77
N ILE A 10 22.46 -21.29 -5.98
CA ILE A 10 23.17 -20.25 -5.23
C ILE A 10 22.86 -20.34 -3.75
N LYS A 11 21.58 -20.51 -3.41
CA LYS A 11 21.13 -20.64 -2.03
C LYS A 11 21.72 -21.90 -1.39
N ALA A 12 21.74 -23.02 -2.10
CA ALA A 12 22.34 -24.27 -1.64
C ALA A 12 23.86 -24.10 -1.41
N ASN A 13 24.56 -23.44 -2.33
CA ASN A 13 26.00 -23.19 -2.18
C ASN A 13 26.31 -22.29 -0.97
N ILE A 14 25.50 -21.26 -0.72
CA ILE A 14 25.64 -20.40 0.48
C ILE A 14 25.36 -21.20 1.75
N SER A 15 24.32 -22.04 1.76
CA SER A 15 24.04 -22.94 2.90
C SER A 15 25.20 -23.88 3.18
N ASN A 16 25.77 -24.51 2.15
CA ASN A 16 26.92 -25.40 2.28
C ASN A 16 28.16 -24.66 2.80
N VAL A 17 28.43 -23.42 2.35
CA VAL A 17 29.52 -22.60 2.89
C VAL A 17 29.31 -22.33 4.38
N ILE A 18 28.09 -22.00 4.80
CA ILE A 18 27.78 -21.75 6.21
C ILE A 18 27.97 -23.02 7.06
N GLU A 19 27.52 -24.18 6.55
CA GLU A 19 27.69 -25.46 7.24
C GLU A 19 29.16 -25.85 7.38
N ASN A 20 29.96 -25.69 6.32
CA ASN A 20 31.40 -25.95 6.36
C ASN A 20 32.13 -25.03 7.35
N LEU A 21 31.79 -23.74 7.37
CA LEU A 21 32.39 -22.78 8.30
C LEU A 21 32.07 -23.12 9.75
N LYS A 22 30.83 -23.53 10.05
CA LYS A 22 30.45 -24.02 11.39
C LYS A 22 31.21 -25.28 11.79
N PHE A 23 31.45 -26.19 10.84
CA PHE A 23 32.22 -27.39 11.11
C PHE A 23 33.69 -27.07 11.40
N LEU A 24 34.30 -26.17 10.63
CA LEU A 24 35.67 -25.69 10.89
C LEU A 24 35.78 -24.95 12.23
N GLU A 25 34.78 -24.14 12.58
CA GLU A 25 34.71 -23.46 13.88
C GLU A 25 34.57 -24.46 15.04
N ALA A 26 33.73 -25.49 14.90
CA ALA A 26 33.59 -26.54 15.89
C ALA A 26 34.88 -27.36 16.03
N ALA A 27 35.53 -27.71 14.92
CA ALA A 27 36.80 -28.43 14.91
C ALA A 27 37.93 -27.61 15.55
N SER A 28 37.98 -26.29 15.29
CA SER A 28 38.95 -25.38 15.90
C SER A 28 38.81 -25.26 17.42
N ASN A 29 37.62 -25.56 17.96
CA ASN A 29 37.33 -25.50 19.40
C ASN A 29 37.43 -26.88 20.08
N ALA A 30 37.69 -27.95 19.32
CA ALA A 30 37.78 -29.31 19.84
C ALA A 30 39.16 -29.62 20.45
N SER A 31 39.21 -30.62 21.32
CA SER A 31 40.46 -31.10 21.96
C SER A 31 41.44 -31.63 20.90
N ALA A 32 42.74 -31.40 21.10
CA ALA A 32 43.82 -31.68 20.15
C ALA A 32 43.94 -33.15 19.69
N ASN A 33 43.23 -34.08 20.31
CA ASN A 33 43.27 -35.52 20.00
C ASN A 33 42.24 -35.98 18.96
N ASP A 34 41.24 -35.15 18.60
CA ASP A 34 40.15 -35.51 17.66
C ASP A 34 40.18 -34.70 16.35
N PHE A 35 41.23 -33.90 16.13
CA PHE A 35 41.31 -33.01 14.97
C PHE A 35 41.89 -33.73 13.75
N ASP A 36 41.02 -34.16 12.83
CA ASP A 36 41.43 -34.70 11.54
C ASP A 36 41.88 -33.57 10.59
N LEU A 37 43.21 -33.39 10.52
CA LEU A 37 43.88 -32.42 9.66
C LEU A 37 43.50 -32.59 8.18
N GLU A 38 43.29 -33.81 7.70
CA GLU A 38 43.02 -34.07 6.29
C GLU A 38 41.59 -33.65 5.91
N GLN A 39 40.61 -33.93 6.78
CA GLN A 39 39.23 -33.47 6.62
C GLN A 39 39.14 -31.93 6.65
N SER A 40 39.87 -31.28 7.56
CA SER A 40 39.87 -29.81 7.66
C SER A 40 40.41 -29.14 6.38
N ALA A 41 41.50 -29.65 5.83
CA ALA A 41 42.11 -29.13 4.60
C ALA A 41 41.22 -29.39 3.37
N GLN A 42 40.53 -30.54 3.31
CA GLN A 42 39.57 -30.83 2.25
C GLN A 42 38.37 -29.89 2.31
N LEU A 43 37.87 -29.61 3.52
CA LEU A 43 36.73 -28.73 3.74
C LEU A 43 37.07 -27.26 3.42
N GLU A 44 38.30 -26.82 3.73
CA GLU A 44 38.82 -25.52 3.34
C GLU A 44 38.91 -25.37 1.82
N ARG A 45 39.49 -26.37 1.12
CA ARG A 45 39.54 -26.39 -0.36
C ARG A 45 38.15 -26.40 -0.98
N HIS A 46 37.21 -27.12 -0.41
CA HIS A 46 35.83 -27.14 -0.91
C HIS A 46 35.14 -25.79 -0.69
N THR A 47 35.34 -25.16 0.47
CA THR A 47 34.73 -23.86 0.81
C THR A 47 35.31 -22.72 -0.02
N THR A 48 36.62 -22.68 -0.22
CA THR A 48 37.28 -21.71 -1.11
C THR A 48 36.81 -21.84 -2.55
N ASN A 49 36.64 -23.06 -3.06
CA ASN A 49 36.05 -23.28 -4.39
C ASN A 49 34.59 -22.82 -4.50
N LEU A 50 33.76 -23.04 -3.47
CA LEU A 50 32.38 -22.52 -3.45
C LEU A 50 32.34 -21.00 -3.41
N LEU A 51 33.22 -20.37 -2.63
CA LEU A 51 33.35 -18.91 -2.57
C LEU A 51 33.80 -18.32 -3.91
N ALA A 52 34.80 -18.93 -4.56
CA ALA A 52 35.25 -18.52 -5.89
C ALA A 52 34.09 -18.57 -6.92
N LYS A 53 33.33 -19.67 -6.94
CA LYS A 53 32.13 -19.81 -7.78
C LYS A 53 31.07 -18.76 -7.48
N LEU A 54 30.90 -18.36 -6.22
CA LEU A 54 29.96 -17.31 -5.83
C LEU A 54 30.44 -15.91 -6.25
N THR A 55 31.75 -15.65 -6.20
CA THR A 55 32.34 -14.36 -6.60
C THR A 55 32.33 -14.12 -8.10
N GLU A 56 32.48 -15.17 -8.92
CA GLU A 56 32.42 -15.05 -10.39
C GLU A 56 30.99 -14.83 -10.92
N MET A 57 29.97 -14.86 -10.06
CA MET A 57 28.59 -14.74 -10.50
C MET A 57 28.23 -13.31 -10.91
N PRO A 58 27.54 -13.13 -12.04
CA PRO A 58 27.04 -11.83 -12.46
C PRO A 58 25.80 -11.44 -11.65
N CYS A 59 26.01 -10.90 -10.44
CA CYS A 59 24.98 -10.43 -9.51
C CYS A 59 23.97 -9.49 -10.17
N GLU A 60 24.41 -8.65 -11.10
CA GLU A 60 23.52 -7.75 -11.86
C GLU A 60 22.51 -8.51 -12.73
N LYS A 61 22.94 -9.57 -13.43
CA LYS A 61 22.05 -10.37 -14.29
C LYS A 61 20.97 -11.06 -13.45
N LEU A 62 21.34 -11.48 -12.25
CA LEU A 62 20.44 -12.10 -11.29
C LEU A 62 19.42 -11.10 -10.73
N ALA A 63 19.88 -9.91 -10.32
CA ALA A 63 19.02 -8.82 -9.86
C ALA A 63 18.01 -8.38 -10.94
N ARG A 64 18.46 -8.24 -12.19
CA ARG A 64 17.57 -7.93 -13.34
C ARG A 64 16.53 -9.01 -13.55
N THR A 65 16.91 -10.29 -13.39
CA THR A 65 15.98 -11.42 -13.52
C THR A 65 14.93 -11.42 -12.41
N GLN A 66 15.34 -11.14 -11.17
CA GLN A 66 14.43 -11.00 -10.03
C GLN A 66 13.46 -9.83 -10.21
N LEU A 67 13.95 -8.68 -10.66
CA LEU A 67 13.12 -7.51 -10.94
C LEU A 67 12.08 -7.82 -12.02
N LYS A 68 12.47 -8.48 -13.12
CA LYS A 68 11.56 -8.92 -14.18
C LYS A 68 10.50 -9.90 -13.64
N ARG A 69 10.88 -10.85 -12.78
CA ARG A 69 9.94 -11.78 -12.13
C ARG A 69 8.94 -11.05 -11.24
N LYS A 70 9.40 -10.09 -10.43
CA LYS A 70 8.54 -9.26 -9.55
C LYS A 70 7.53 -8.46 -10.36
N GLN A 71 7.97 -7.80 -11.43
CA GLN A 71 7.09 -7.05 -12.33
C GLN A 71 6.05 -7.96 -13.02
N ARG A 72 6.45 -9.15 -13.49
CA ARG A 72 5.52 -10.14 -14.08
C ARG A 72 4.45 -10.56 -13.07
N ARG A 73 4.82 -10.86 -11.83
CA ARG A 73 3.87 -11.21 -10.76
C ARG A 73 2.90 -10.07 -10.45
N GLN A 74 3.38 -8.83 -10.41
CA GLN A 74 2.52 -7.66 -10.22
C GLN A 74 1.50 -7.50 -11.36
N LYS A 75 1.96 -7.59 -12.62
CA LYS A 75 1.08 -7.52 -13.79
C LYS A 75 0.04 -8.65 -13.80
N ALA A 76 0.45 -9.89 -13.49
CA ALA A 76 -0.46 -11.03 -13.38
C ALA A 76 -1.52 -10.81 -12.28
N LYS A 77 -1.11 -10.29 -11.11
CA LYS A 77 -2.02 -9.95 -10.01
C LYS A 77 -3.03 -8.87 -10.41
N GLN A 78 -2.59 -7.84 -11.14
CA GLN A 78 -3.48 -6.80 -11.65
C GLN A 78 -4.48 -7.36 -12.68
N LYS A 79 -4.02 -8.18 -13.63
CA LYS A 79 -4.90 -8.84 -14.61
C LYS A 79 -5.94 -9.74 -13.94
N ALA A 80 -5.53 -10.57 -12.98
CA ALA A 80 -6.44 -11.43 -12.23
C ALA A 80 -7.49 -10.61 -11.45
N LYS A 81 -7.10 -9.49 -10.83
CA LYS A 81 -8.04 -8.57 -10.17
C LYS A 81 -9.06 -7.97 -11.14
N LEU A 82 -8.65 -7.61 -12.36
CA LEU A 82 -9.55 -7.08 -13.39
C LEU A 82 -10.53 -8.16 -13.88
N GLN A 83 -10.06 -9.39 -14.12
CA GLN A 83 -10.92 -10.51 -14.51
C GLN A 83 -11.96 -10.84 -13.43
N MET A 84 -11.56 -10.85 -12.14
CA MET A 84 -12.52 -11.06 -11.04
C MET A 84 -13.56 -9.96 -10.91
N LYS A 85 -13.27 -8.72 -11.31
CA LYS A 85 -14.26 -7.65 -11.35
C LYS A 85 -15.25 -7.82 -12.50
N LEU A 86 -14.79 -8.31 -13.65
CA LEU A 86 -15.63 -8.55 -14.83
C LEU A 86 -16.58 -9.75 -14.61
N ASN A 87 -16.12 -10.79 -13.93
CA ASN A 87 -16.91 -12.00 -13.69
C ASN A 87 -17.90 -11.87 -12.53
N ARG A 88 -17.88 -10.76 -11.78
CA ARG A 88 -18.77 -10.53 -10.63
C ARG A 88 -20.09 -9.84 -11.03
N SER A 89 -20.23 -9.43 -12.29
CA SER A 89 -21.43 -8.76 -12.81
C SER A 89 -22.32 -9.73 -13.62
N THR A 90 -22.92 -10.70 -12.93
CA THR A 90 -24.15 -11.36 -13.40
C THR A 90 -24.89 -11.96 -12.21
N PRO A 91 -25.76 -11.18 -11.51
CA PRO A 91 -26.84 -11.78 -10.76
C PRO A 91 -27.90 -12.24 -11.76
N ILE A 92 -28.07 -13.56 -11.84
CA ILE A 92 -29.14 -14.22 -12.59
C ILE A 92 -30.48 -13.71 -12.04
N SER A 93 -31.20 -12.94 -12.85
CA SER A 93 -32.56 -12.49 -12.57
C SER A 93 -33.52 -13.66 -12.78
N VAL A 94 -33.87 -14.36 -11.69
CA VAL A 94 -34.96 -15.34 -11.71
C VAL A 94 -36.29 -14.58 -11.67
N LYS A 95 -37.06 -14.68 -12.76
CA LYS A 95 -38.46 -14.25 -12.85
C LYS A 95 -39.33 -15.21 -12.05
N VAL A 96 -40.17 -14.70 -11.14
CA VAL A 96 -41.45 -15.32 -10.77
C VAL A 96 -42.47 -14.19 -10.63
N ALA A 97 -43.64 -14.41 -11.24
CA ALA A 97 -44.76 -13.49 -11.34
C ALA A 97 -45.93 -13.93 -10.42
N ILE A 98 -46.90 -13.01 -10.23
CA ILE A 98 -48.28 -13.17 -9.71
C ILE A 98 -48.36 -13.10 -8.17
N SER A 99 -49.20 -12.31 -7.47
CA SER A 99 -50.36 -11.42 -7.73
C SER A 99 -50.47 -10.33 -6.62
N SER A 100 -51.40 -9.39 -6.76
CA SER A 100 -51.56 -8.09 -6.04
C SER A 100 -52.59 -8.12 -4.85
N PRO A 101 -53.03 -6.98 -4.23
CA PRO A 101 -52.92 -6.58 -2.79
C PRO A 101 -54.33 -6.47 -2.10
N PRO A 102 -54.65 -5.69 -1.01
CA PRO A 102 -53.92 -4.71 -0.15
C PRO A 102 -54.16 -4.88 1.40
N THR A 103 -53.44 -4.18 2.29
CA THR A 103 -53.97 -3.05 3.11
C THR A 103 -52.88 -2.47 4.04
N THR A 104 -52.72 -1.15 3.95
CA THR A 104 -52.25 -0.09 4.87
C THR A 104 -51.53 -0.41 6.20
N LEU A 105 -50.30 0.12 6.38
CA LEU A 105 -49.95 1.24 7.29
C LEU A 105 -48.41 1.39 7.47
N THR A 106 -47.91 2.57 7.08
CA THR A 106 -46.79 3.37 7.63
C THR A 106 -45.64 2.68 8.38
N CYS A 107 -44.42 2.76 7.82
CA CYS A 107 -43.27 3.41 8.46
C CYS A 107 -42.02 3.43 7.54
N GLU A 108 -41.62 4.65 7.19
CA GLU A 108 -40.29 5.12 6.79
C GLU A 108 -39.34 4.15 6.08
N ALA A 109 -39.34 4.26 4.75
CA ALA A 109 -38.28 3.77 3.88
C ALA A 109 -36.95 4.46 4.20
N ARG A 110 -36.20 3.89 5.15
CA ARG A 110 -34.76 4.16 5.32
C ARG A 110 -34.03 3.53 4.13
N LEU A 111 -34.02 4.22 3.00
CA LEU A 111 -33.19 3.90 1.85
C LEU A 111 -31.73 3.87 2.34
N LYS A 112 -31.19 2.67 2.53
CA LYS A 112 -29.76 2.47 2.71
C LYS A 112 -29.08 2.97 1.43
N ALA A 113 -28.57 4.20 1.47
CA ALA A 113 -27.64 4.68 0.46
C ALA A 113 -26.47 3.66 0.37
N PRO A 114 -26.19 3.10 -0.81
CA PRO A 114 -25.12 2.13 -0.95
C PRO A 114 -23.78 2.85 -0.74
N LYS A 115 -23.02 2.41 0.28
CA LYS A 115 -21.63 2.82 0.62
C LYS A 115 -20.61 2.73 -0.53
N GLN A 116 -21.05 2.37 -1.74
CA GLN A 116 -20.25 2.35 -2.96
C GLN A 116 -20.18 3.72 -3.65
N ALA A 117 -21.04 4.68 -3.28
CA ALA A 117 -21.08 6.01 -3.91
C ALA A 117 -19.81 6.84 -3.67
N GLU A 118 -19.24 6.80 -2.45
CA GLU A 118 -18.04 7.58 -2.07
C GLU A 118 -16.80 7.21 -2.91
N HIS A 119 -16.55 5.91 -3.14
CA HIS A 119 -15.41 5.49 -3.96
C HIS A 119 -15.61 5.88 -5.44
N ILE A 120 -16.86 5.98 -5.90
CA ILE A 120 -17.18 6.44 -7.26
C ILE A 120 -16.98 7.95 -7.35
N THR A 121 -17.37 8.75 -6.33
CA THR A 121 -17.22 10.21 -6.34
C THR A 121 -15.75 10.64 -6.22
N LEU A 122 -14.96 9.99 -5.34
CA LEU A 122 -13.52 10.22 -5.26
C LEU A 122 -12.79 9.85 -6.56
N LYS A 123 -13.19 8.73 -7.17
CA LYS A 123 -12.64 8.33 -8.48
C LYS A 123 -13.02 9.34 -9.57
N LYS A 124 -14.28 9.82 -9.60
CA LYS A 124 -14.72 10.87 -10.52
C LYS A 124 -13.93 12.17 -10.35
N HIS A 125 -13.67 12.59 -9.11
CA HIS A 125 -12.83 13.76 -8.83
C HIS A 125 -11.40 13.58 -9.37
N HIS A 126 -10.79 12.43 -9.09
CA HIS A 126 -9.45 12.10 -9.57
C HIS A 126 -9.39 12.04 -11.10
N ASP A 127 -10.36 11.38 -11.74
CA ASP A 127 -10.46 11.28 -13.20
C ASP A 127 -10.63 12.66 -13.83
N ALA A 128 -11.48 13.53 -13.27
CA ALA A 128 -11.66 14.90 -13.75
C ALA A 128 -10.38 15.75 -13.63
N SER A 129 -9.68 15.65 -12.49
CA SER A 129 -8.40 16.33 -12.29
C SER A 129 -7.33 15.87 -13.29
N ASN A 130 -7.23 14.55 -13.51
CA ASN A 130 -6.30 13.98 -14.47
C ASN A 130 -6.61 14.40 -15.92
N MET A 131 -7.90 14.46 -16.29
CA MET A 131 -8.31 14.95 -17.61
C MET A 131 -7.96 16.42 -17.80
N LEU A 132 -8.24 17.28 -16.83
CA LEU A 132 -7.85 18.70 -16.90
C LEU A 132 -6.33 18.86 -17.06
N HIS A 133 -5.54 18.11 -16.28
CA HIS A 133 -4.09 18.11 -16.41
C HIS A 133 -3.61 17.66 -17.80
N THR A 134 -4.26 16.63 -18.37
CA THR A 134 -3.95 16.13 -19.70
C THR A 134 -4.25 17.17 -20.78
N LEU A 135 -5.37 17.89 -20.67
CA LEU A 135 -5.72 18.97 -21.59
C LEU A 135 -4.70 20.12 -21.52
N ASP A 136 -4.23 20.46 -20.32
CA ASP A 136 -3.19 21.48 -20.13
C ASP A 136 -1.84 21.04 -20.71
N LEU A 137 -1.47 19.77 -20.53
CA LEU A 137 -0.27 19.20 -21.14
C LEU A 137 -0.35 19.22 -22.67
N LEU A 138 -1.50 18.81 -23.23
CA LEU A 138 -1.74 18.86 -24.68
C LEU A 138 -1.58 20.27 -25.23
N GLU A 139 -2.14 21.28 -24.55
CA GLU A 139 -1.98 22.66 -24.97
C GLU A 139 -0.51 23.11 -24.93
N ARG A 140 0.23 22.78 -23.87
CA ARG A 140 1.67 23.11 -23.76
C ARG A 140 2.49 22.46 -24.87
N LEU A 141 2.25 21.17 -25.14
CA LEU A 141 2.95 20.44 -26.21
C LEU A 141 2.62 20.98 -27.59
N TYR A 142 1.37 21.37 -27.82
CA TYR A 142 0.94 21.96 -29.09
C TYR A 142 1.58 23.35 -29.31
N ARG A 143 1.59 24.19 -28.27
CA ARG A 143 2.30 25.48 -28.30
C ARG A 143 3.80 25.30 -28.55
N ALA A 144 4.43 24.33 -27.89
CA ALA A 144 5.86 24.03 -28.07
C ALA A 144 6.22 23.60 -29.51
N ARG A 145 5.26 23.07 -30.28
CA ARG A 145 5.42 22.71 -31.70
C ARG A 145 5.09 23.84 -32.67
N GLY A 146 4.86 25.07 -32.18
CA GLY A 146 4.51 26.22 -33.01
C GLY A 146 3.02 26.31 -33.39
N GLY A 147 2.16 25.50 -32.76
CA GLY A 147 0.72 25.56 -32.97
C GLY A 147 0.09 26.86 -32.43
N LYS A 148 -0.86 27.43 -33.18
CA LYS A 148 -1.58 28.68 -32.85
C LYS A 148 -2.94 28.41 -32.19
N GLY A 149 -3.51 29.41 -31.50
CA GLY A 149 -4.60 29.31 -30.50
C GLY A 149 -5.89 28.51 -30.80
N GLU A 150 -6.12 27.96 -32.01
CA GLU A 150 -7.31 27.16 -32.35
C GLU A 150 -7.53 25.96 -31.39
N LEU A 151 -6.45 25.29 -30.98
CA LEU A 151 -6.57 24.17 -30.03
C LEU A 151 -7.05 24.64 -28.66
N SER A 152 -6.65 25.84 -28.23
CA SER A 152 -7.04 26.37 -26.91
C SER A 152 -8.54 26.62 -26.81
N GLU A 153 -9.17 27.12 -27.88
CA GLU A 153 -10.62 27.32 -27.95
C GLU A 153 -11.38 25.99 -27.91
N LYS A 154 -10.90 24.99 -28.66
CA LYS A 154 -11.48 23.64 -28.65
C LYS A 154 -11.38 22.97 -27.27
N LEU A 155 -10.23 23.12 -26.60
CA LEU A 155 -9.99 22.61 -25.25
C LEU A 155 -10.82 23.37 -24.19
N THR A 156 -11.20 24.62 -24.44
CA THR A 156 -11.98 25.42 -23.50
C THR A 156 -13.34 24.80 -23.22
N ARG A 157 -14.04 24.30 -24.25
CA ARG A 157 -15.31 23.58 -24.04
C ARG A 157 -15.13 22.33 -23.18
N MET A 158 -14.08 21.55 -23.43
CA MET A 158 -13.77 20.34 -22.65
C MET A 158 -13.40 20.68 -21.20
N ARG A 159 -12.63 21.75 -20.98
CA ARG A 159 -12.31 22.25 -19.64
C ARG A 159 -13.56 22.61 -18.85
N THR A 160 -14.52 23.28 -19.48
CA THR A 160 -15.78 23.65 -18.81
C THR A 160 -16.56 22.42 -18.36
N VAL A 161 -16.65 21.39 -19.21
CA VAL A 161 -17.32 20.12 -18.85
C VAL A 161 -16.59 19.44 -17.70
N TRP A 162 -15.27 19.28 -17.78
CA TRP A 162 -14.50 18.60 -16.73
C TRP A 162 -14.43 19.39 -15.41
N ARG A 163 -14.40 20.72 -15.46
CA ARG A 163 -14.53 21.55 -14.25
C ARG A 163 -15.90 21.41 -13.61
N ARG A 164 -16.97 21.29 -14.40
CA ARG A 164 -18.32 21.03 -13.86
C ARG A 164 -18.36 19.68 -13.14
N VAL A 165 -17.83 18.62 -13.77
CA VAL A 165 -17.73 17.29 -13.14
C VAL A 165 -16.87 17.33 -11.86
N GLN A 166 -15.77 18.07 -11.88
CA GLN A 166 -14.92 18.26 -10.70
C GLN A 166 -15.68 18.99 -9.59
N GLN A 167 -16.39 20.06 -9.91
CA GLN A 167 -17.16 20.83 -8.93
C GLN A 167 -18.32 20.02 -8.35
N GLU A 168 -19.05 19.28 -9.17
CA GLU A 168 -20.10 18.35 -8.73
C GLU A 168 -19.52 17.31 -7.77
N SER A 169 -18.36 16.74 -8.08
CA SER A 169 -17.70 15.77 -7.20
C SER A 169 -17.27 16.40 -5.86
N ILE A 170 -16.75 17.62 -5.86
CA ILE A 170 -16.38 18.35 -4.64
C ILE A 170 -17.62 18.68 -3.81
N ASN A 171 -18.71 19.10 -4.44
CA ASN A 171 -19.97 19.40 -3.75
C ASN A 171 -20.54 18.15 -3.07
N VAL A 172 -20.52 16.99 -3.75
CA VAL A 172 -20.96 15.72 -3.16
C VAL A 172 -20.03 15.30 -2.02
N ILE A 173 -18.70 15.39 -2.21
CA ILE A 173 -17.73 15.10 -1.15
C ILE A 173 -18.02 15.98 0.08
N ASN A 174 -18.22 17.29 -0.11
CA ASN A 174 -18.48 18.25 0.97
C ASN A 174 -19.84 18.02 1.65
N GLN A 175 -20.87 17.59 0.92
CA GLN A 175 -22.16 17.20 1.49
C GLN A 175 -22.08 15.90 2.30
N GLU A 176 -21.16 14.99 1.94
CA GLU A 176 -20.91 13.71 2.64
C GLU A 176 -19.88 13.83 3.79
N VAL A 177 -19.19 14.98 3.94
CA VAL A 177 -18.24 15.25 5.04
C VAL A 177 -18.79 15.00 6.46
N PRO A 178 -20.05 15.30 6.82
CA PRO A 178 -20.52 15.00 8.19
C PRO A 178 -20.61 13.50 8.49
N THR A 179 -20.52 12.63 7.47
CA THR A 179 -20.43 11.17 7.60
C THR A 179 -19.04 10.60 7.31
N ASN A 180 -18.03 11.46 7.08
CA ASN A 180 -16.68 11.02 6.79
C ASN A 180 -16.12 10.26 7.99
N CYS A 181 -15.79 8.99 7.77
CA CYS A 181 -15.17 8.11 8.74
C CYS A 181 -13.94 8.79 9.39
N GLU A 182 -13.15 9.57 8.64
CA GLU A 182 -12.01 10.34 9.15
C GLU A 182 -12.42 11.44 10.14
N ALA A 183 -13.54 12.13 9.91
CA ALA A 183 -14.08 13.12 10.85
C ALA A 183 -14.67 12.45 12.09
N GLN A 184 -15.30 11.28 11.93
CA GLN A 184 -15.75 10.44 13.05
C GLN A 184 -14.55 9.94 13.87
N TRP A 185 -13.50 9.43 13.21
CA TRP A 185 -12.25 9.01 13.86
C TRP A 185 -11.57 10.19 14.54
N SER A 186 -11.49 11.34 13.90
CA SER A 186 -10.87 12.54 14.48
C SER A 186 -11.65 13.01 15.71
N LYS A 187 -12.99 13.01 15.65
CA LYS A 187 -13.84 13.31 16.80
C LYS A 187 -13.68 12.30 17.93
N THR A 188 -13.59 11.00 17.62
CA THR A 188 -13.40 9.94 18.61
C THR A 188 -12.02 9.99 19.25
N ILE A 189 -10.97 10.26 18.47
CA ILE A 189 -9.57 10.25 18.94
C ILE A 189 -9.20 11.57 19.63
N PHE A 190 -9.63 12.71 19.09
CA PHE A 190 -9.19 14.04 19.55
C PHE A 190 -10.29 14.88 20.22
N GLY A 191 -11.55 14.41 20.20
CA GLY A 191 -12.70 15.11 20.77
C GLY A 191 -13.32 16.15 19.84
N SER A 192 -14.58 16.52 20.09
CA SER A 192 -15.39 17.41 19.25
C SER A 192 -14.86 18.85 19.10
N SER A 193 -13.89 19.25 19.92
CA SER A 193 -13.38 20.64 19.99
C SER A 193 -12.12 20.87 19.16
N ALA A 194 -11.53 19.83 18.56
CA ALA A 194 -10.27 19.91 17.83
C ALA A 194 -10.51 19.69 16.32
N MET A 195 -11.24 20.60 15.69
CA MET A 195 -11.20 20.71 14.23
C MET A 195 -10.51 22.01 13.82
N PRO A 196 -9.17 22.08 13.78
CA PRO A 196 -8.53 22.97 12.83
C PRO A 196 -8.82 22.41 11.45
N SER A 197 -9.27 23.28 10.55
CA SER A 197 -9.54 22.93 9.17
C SER A 197 -8.34 22.18 8.59
N ARG A 198 -8.59 21.17 7.76
CA ARG A 198 -7.59 20.35 7.07
C ARG A 198 -6.52 21.17 6.32
N GLN A 199 -6.78 22.47 6.14
CA GLN A 199 -5.96 23.43 5.44
C GLN A 199 -4.93 24.15 6.32
N GLU A 200 -5.11 24.19 7.64
CA GLU A 200 -4.14 24.82 8.56
C GLU A 200 -2.99 23.87 8.93
N TYR A 201 -3.25 22.58 9.10
CA TYR A 201 -2.20 21.61 9.44
C TYR A 201 -1.10 21.47 8.38
N LEU A 202 -1.41 21.73 7.11
CA LEU A 202 -0.45 21.64 6.01
C LEU A 202 0.26 22.97 5.71
N LYS A 203 -0.17 24.09 6.31
CA LYS A 203 0.32 25.42 5.93
C LYS A 203 1.49 25.95 6.75
N GLY A 204 1.99 25.23 7.76
CA GLY A 204 3.01 25.79 8.65
C GLY A 204 3.92 24.83 9.40
N ARG A 205 3.89 23.51 9.17
CA ARG A 205 4.84 22.59 9.83
C ARG A 205 5.96 22.14 8.91
N ASN A 206 7.16 22.20 9.47
CA ASN A 206 8.39 21.67 8.90
C ASN A 206 8.17 20.19 8.58
N THR A 207 8.28 19.81 7.30
CA THR A 207 8.13 18.43 6.83
C THR A 207 9.03 17.46 7.57
N GLN A 208 10.16 17.95 8.09
CA GLN A 208 11.08 17.22 8.95
C GLN A 208 10.43 16.70 10.24
N GLU A 209 9.63 17.53 10.92
CA GLU A 209 8.99 17.17 12.19
C GLU A 209 7.93 16.06 11.97
N PHE A 210 7.24 16.11 10.83
CA PHE A 210 6.29 15.06 10.45
C PHE A 210 7.00 13.74 10.16
N VAL A 211 8.12 13.78 9.44
CA VAL A 211 8.94 12.60 9.14
C VAL A 211 9.50 11.98 10.41
N GLU A 212 9.98 12.79 11.36
CA GLU A 212 10.47 12.31 12.67
C GLU A 212 9.37 11.64 13.48
N ARG A 213 8.20 12.27 13.60
CA ARG A 213 7.03 11.67 14.27
C ARG A 213 6.65 10.34 13.64
N ARG A 214 6.69 10.26 12.30
CA ARG A 214 6.37 9.03 11.57
C ARG A 214 7.43 7.94 11.77
N ALA A 215 8.71 8.30 11.76
CA ALA A 215 9.81 7.38 11.99
C ALA A 215 9.75 6.77 13.40
N ILE A 216 9.44 7.60 14.41
CA ILE A 216 9.20 7.14 15.79
C ILE A 216 8.02 6.16 15.82
N TRP A 217 6.90 6.49 15.15
CA TRP A 217 5.73 5.61 15.12
C TRP A 217 6.00 4.26 14.46
N ASP A 218 6.67 4.28 13.30
CA ASP A 218 7.02 3.08 12.56
C ASP A 218 8.06 2.20 13.30
N SER A 219 8.85 2.79 14.21
CA SER A 219 9.77 2.05 15.09
C SER A 219 9.05 1.12 16.07
N TYR A 220 7.83 1.47 16.49
CA TYR A 220 7.02 0.64 17.41
C TYR A 220 6.24 -0.48 16.68
N ILE A 221 6.30 -0.52 15.35
CA ILE A 221 5.53 -1.46 14.51
C ILE A 221 6.39 -2.66 14.06
N SER A 222 7.69 -2.62 14.30
CA SER A 222 8.64 -3.66 13.89
C SER A 222 9.47 -4.03 15.13
N SER A 223 9.57 -5.25 15.66
CA SER A 223 9.75 -6.54 15.00
C SER A 223 9.60 -7.63 16.07
N GLY A 224 8.42 -8.21 16.26
CA GLY A 224 8.22 -9.26 17.28
C GLY A 224 6.99 -10.10 17.01
N LYS A 225 7.03 -11.39 17.36
CA LYS A 225 5.88 -12.32 17.27
C LYS A 225 4.73 -11.97 18.24
N VAL A 226 4.91 -10.93 19.05
CA VAL A 226 3.94 -10.36 19.98
C VAL A 226 3.78 -8.91 19.57
N GLY A 227 2.53 -8.45 19.39
CA GLY A 227 2.18 -7.19 18.71
C GLY A 227 2.84 -5.94 19.29
N SER A 228 2.75 -4.85 18.51
CA SER A 228 3.27 -3.52 18.83
C SER A 228 2.87 -3.04 20.23
N SER A 229 3.84 -2.80 21.11
CA SER A 229 3.62 -2.05 22.34
C SER A 229 3.60 -0.56 22.00
N ILE A 230 2.40 0.02 21.93
CA ILE A 230 2.25 1.48 21.95
C ILE A 230 2.78 1.95 23.31
N PRO A 231 3.67 2.96 23.37
CA PRO A 231 4.18 3.47 24.64
C PRO A 231 3.06 3.85 25.61
N HIS A 232 3.23 3.49 26.88
CA HIS A 232 2.38 4.00 27.95
C HIS A 232 2.35 5.54 27.90
N GLY A 233 1.16 6.13 27.91
CA GLY A 233 0.95 7.57 27.81
C GLY A 233 0.33 8.05 26.49
N TRP A 234 0.50 7.33 25.38
CA TRP A 234 0.13 7.84 24.04
C TRP A 234 -1.31 7.54 23.60
N VAL A 235 -2.02 6.66 24.32
CA VAL A 235 -3.46 6.38 24.17
C VAL A 235 -4.13 6.34 25.54
N LEU A 236 -3.71 7.21 26.47
CA LEU A 236 -4.50 7.41 27.67
C LEU A 236 -5.67 8.34 27.31
N PRO A 237 -6.93 7.94 27.57
CA PRO A 237 -7.98 8.93 27.64
C PRO A 237 -7.62 9.95 28.74
N ARG A 238 -8.18 11.16 28.64
CA ARG A 238 -8.02 12.25 29.62
C ARG A 238 -8.13 11.71 31.07
N GLU A 239 -7.58 12.42 32.04
CA GLU A 239 -7.60 12.04 33.48
C GLU A 239 -8.97 11.50 33.94
N MET A 240 -10.07 12.03 33.36
CA MET A 240 -11.43 11.51 33.41
C MET A 240 -11.85 10.85 32.06
N PRO A 241 -11.63 9.54 31.87
CA PRO A 241 -12.11 8.82 30.68
C PRO A 241 -13.65 8.77 30.65
N SER A 242 -14.25 8.77 29.46
CA SER A 242 -15.67 8.39 29.33
C SER A 242 -15.86 6.93 29.72
N ALA A 243 -17.08 6.56 30.14
CA ALA A 243 -17.40 5.25 30.71
C ALA A 243 -16.94 4.06 29.85
N GLU A 244 -16.99 4.20 28.53
CA GLU A 244 -16.57 3.17 27.57
C GLU A 244 -15.07 2.86 27.63
N TRP A 245 -14.24 3.83 28.02
CA TRP A 245 -12.78 3.74 28.04
C TRP A 245 -12.18 3.53 29.43
N ALA A 246 -12.97 3.73 30.48
CA ALA A 246 -12.52 3.58 31.87
C ALA A 246 -11.94 2.18 32.17
N LYS A 247 -12.47 1.13 31.52
CA LYS A 247 -12.04 -0.27 31.67
C LYS A 247 -10.63 -0.58 31.16
N TYR A 248 -9.98 0.37 30.48
CA TYR A 248 -8.62 0.21 29.95
C TYR A 248 -7.58 1.02 30.72
N LYS A 249 -7.96 1.69 31.83
CA LYS A 249 -6.98 2.15 32.82
C LYS A 249 -6.45 0.92 33.55
N CYS A 250 -5.19 0.59 33.31
CA CYS A 250 -4.44 -0.28 34.22
C CYS A 250 -3.78 0.59 35.30
N GLU A 251 -3.75 0.10 36.54
CA GLU A 251 -2.97 0.67 37.65
C GLU A 251 -1.46 0.57 37.39
#